data_AF-A0AAD7ZX44-F1
#
_entry.id   AF-A0AAD7ZX44-F1
#
_cell.length_a   1.000
_cell.length_b   1.000
_cell.length_c   1.000
_cell.angle_alpha   90.00
_cell.angle_beta   90.00
_cell.angle_gamma   90.00
#
_symmetry.space_group_name_H-M   'P 1'
#
loop_
_entity.id
_entity.type
_entity.pdbx_description
1 polymer ?
#
loop_
_entity_poly.entity_id
_entity_poly.type
_entity_poly.pdbx_seq_one_letter_code
_entity_poly.pdbx_strand_id
1 'polypeptide(L)' 'NFYFQTTSVTLCSLGVGATFGESILHDLPRDSTVVTRSTCELLRVEQQDFKLIWEVNHDIIP' A
#
# COMPACT_ATOMS: atom_id res chain seq x y z
N ASN A 1 -13.22 -3.89 -33.67
CA ASN A 1 -12.21 -3.35 -32.74
C ASN A 1 -12.87 -3.08 -31.40
N PHE A 2 -12.85 -4.07 -30.51
CA PHE A 2 -13.27 -3.87 -29.12
C PHE A 2 -12.12 -3.18 -28.40
N TYR A 3 -12.27 -1.89 -28.13
CA TYR A 3 -11.37 -1.19 -27.23
C TYR A 3 -11.59 -1.76 -25.82
N PHE A 4 -10.56 -2.38 -25.25
CA PHE A 4 -10.57 -2.79 -23.85
C PHE A 4 -10.59 -1.53 -22.99
N GLN A 5 -11.77 -1.17 -22.48
CA GLN A 5 -11.92 -0.06 -21.56
C GLN A 5 -11.68 -0.57 -20.14
N THR A 6 -10.51 -0.27 -19.57
CA THR A 6 -10.21 -0.52 -18.15
C THR A 6 -11.01 0.46 -17.31
N THR A 7 -12.10 -0.01 -16.70
CA THR A 7 -12.87 0.78 -15.73
C THR A 7 -12.14 0.75 -14.39
N SER A 8 -11.73 1.93 -13.91
CA SER A 8 -11.21 2.06 -12.54
C SER A 8 -12.36 2.13 -11.55
N VAL A 9 -12.31 1.32 -10.50
CA VAL A 9 -13.27 1.32 -9.39
C VAL A 9 -12.55 1.70 -8.10
N THR A 10 -13.20 2.51 -7.26
CA THR A 10 -12.65 2.87 -5.95
C THR A 10 -12.99 1.77 -4.94
N LEU A 11 -11.97 1.08 -4.42
CA LEU A 11 -12.14 0.02 -3.42
C LEU A 11 -12.43 0.59 -2.02
N CYS A 12 -11.68 1.63 -1.63
CA CYS A 12 -11.83 2.31 -0.34
C CYS A 12 -11.32 3.76 -0.40
N SER A 13 -11.57 4.53 0.67
CA SER A 13 -10.98 5.85 0.89
C SER A 13 -10.13 5.84 2.16
N LEU A 14 -8.94 6.41 2.08
CA LEU A 14 -7.97 6.47 3.17
C LEU A 14 -7.89 7.89 3.73
N GLY A 15 -7.75 8.01 5.05
CA GLY A 15 -7.62 9.27 5.77
C GLY A 15 -6.34 9.33 6.60
N VAL A 16 -6.18 10.42 7.37
CA VAL A 16 -5.04 10.60 8.28
C VAL A 16 -4.96 9.43 9.25
N GLY A 17 -3.76 8.87 9.42
CA GLY A 17 -3.50 7.72 10.29
C GLY A 17 -3.72 6.35 9.63
N ALA A 18 -4.27 6.29 8.42
CA ALA A 18 -4.37 5.04 7.68
C ALA A 18 -3.01 4.61 7.10
N THR A 19 -2.78 3.30 7.03
CA THR A 19 -1.61 2.66 6.41
C THR A 19 -2.02 1.86 5.18
N PHE A 20 -1.12 1.67 4.23
CA PHE A 20 -1.32 0.84 3.04
C PHE A 20 0.03 0.39 2.46
N GLY A 21 0.02 -0.66 1.64
CA GLY A 21 1.20 -1.11 0.89
C GLY A 21 1.97 -2.24 1.56
N GLU A 22 1.33 -2.99 2.45
CA GLU A 22 1.89 -4.14 3.17
C GLU A 22 2.31 -5.32 2.26
N SER A 23 1.92 -5.31 0.98
CA SER A 23 2.32 -6.33 -0.01
C SER A 23 3.84 -6.46 -0.17
N ILE A 24 4.59 -5.43 0.24
CA ILE A 24 6.07 -5.42 0.24
C ILE A 24 6.71 -6.49 1.14
N LEU A 25 5.99 -7.01 2.14
CA LEU A 25 6.50 -8.07 3.03
C LEU A 25 6.76 -9.36 2.26
N HIS A 26 5.88 -9.67 1.33
CA HIS A 26 5.87 -10.93 0.59
C HIS A 26 6.45 -10.79 -0.83
N ASP A 27 7.03 -9.63 -1.15
CA ASP A 27 7.55 -9.31 -2.49
C ASP A 27 6.51 -9.48 -3.61
N LEU A 28 5.23 -9.25 -3.26
CA LEU A 28 4.11 -9.36 -4.19
C LEU A 28 3.90 -8.04 -4.94
N PRO A 29 3.44 -8.10 -6.22
CA PRO A 29 3.01 -6.90 -6.94
C PRO A 29 1.87 -6.20 -6.20
N ARG A 30 1.66 -4.91 -6.47
CA ARG A 30 0.54 -4.16 -5.91
C ARG A 30 -0.76 -4.57 -6.61
N ASP A 31 -1.73 -5.05 -5.85
CA ASP A 31 -3.05 -5.44 -6.38
C ASP A 31 -3.96 -4.24 -6.70
N SER A 32 -3.62 -3.06 -6.19
CA SER A 32 -4.37 -1.83 -6.40
C SER A 32 -3.47 -0.60 -6.50
N THR A 33 -4.02 0.49 -7.04
CA THR A 33 -3.34 1.78 -7.12
C THR A 33 -3.94 2.74 -6.10
N VAL A 34 -3.07 3.41 -5.34
CA VAL A 34 -3.47 4.51 -4.45
C VAL A 34 -3.26 5.83 -5.17
N VAL A 35 -4.31 6.65 -5.22
CA VAL A 35 -4.30 7.97 -5.88
C VAL A 35 -4.71 9.02 -4.86
N THR A 36 -3.94 10.11 -4.78
CA THR A 36 -4.26 11.23 -3.91
C THR A 36 -5.42 12.04 -4.50
N ARG A 37 -6.43 12.37 -3.69
CA ARG A 37 -7.58 13.21 -4.09
C ARG A 37 -7.42 14.68 -3.67
N SER A 38 -6.47 14.94 -2.79
CA SER A 38 -6.07 16.26 -2.32
C SER A 38 -4.57 16.23 -2.01
N THR A 39 -3.97 17.39 -1.76
CA THR A 39 -2.61 17.45 -1.20
C THR A 39 -2.59 16.73 0.15
N CYS A 40 -1.60 15.85 0.34
CA CYS A 40 -1.39 15.13 1.57
C CYS A 40 0.11 14.87 1.75
N GLU A 41 0.51 14.64 3.00
CA GLU A 41 1.84 14.19 3.36
C GLU A 41 1.79 12.70 3.68
N LEU A 42 2.79 11.95 3.21
CA LEU A 42 2.90 10.52 3.42
C LEU A 42 4.22 10.21 4.09
N LEU A 43 4.17 9.39 5.14
CA LEU A 43 5.35 8.77 5.70
C LEU A 43 5.63 7.50 4.88
N ARG A 44 6.87 7.37 4.40
CA ARG A 44 7.33 6.19 3.66
C ARG A 44 8.43 5.52 4.46
N VAL A 45 8.30 4.20 4.62
CA VAL A 45 9.36 3.31 5.08
C VAL A 45 9.87 2.54 3.87
N GLU A 46 11.19 2.42 3.70
CA GLU A 46 11.75 1.60 2.63
C GLU A 46 11.50 0.11 2.90
N GLN A 47 11.39 -0.70 1.84
CA GLN A 47 11.09 -2.13 1.98
C GLN A 47 12.10 -2.86 2.87
N GLN A 48 13.38 -2.51 2.77
CA GLN A 48 14.45 -3.13 3.57
C GLN A 48 14.27 -2.81 5.05
N ASP A 49 14.01 -1.54 5.39
CA ASP A 49 13.77 -1.11 6.77
C ASP A 49 12.49 -1.74 7.33
N PHE A 50 11.45 -1.85 6.50
CA PHE A 50 10.20 -2.49 6.91
C PHE A 50 10.39 -3.98 7.22
N LYS A 51 11.15 -4.71 6.40
CA LYS A 51 11.49 -6.11 6.64
C LYS A 51 12.30 -6.28 7.93
N LEU A 52 13.28 -5.40 8.19
CA LEU A 52 14.06 -5.41 9.43
C LEU A 52 13.16 -5.22 10.66
N ILE A 53 12.25 -4.23 10.62
CA ILE A 53 11.32 -3.97 11.72
C ILE A 53 10.39 -5.17 11.95
N TRP A 54 9.90 -5.78 10.87
CA TRP A 54 9.04 -6.96 10.94
C TRP A 54 9.75 -8.16 11.55
N GLU A 55 10.96 -8.48 11.08
CA GLU A 55 11.75 -9.62 11.59
C GLU A 55 12.03 -9.52 13.09
N VAL A 56 12.32 -8.31 13.59
CA VAL A 56 12.61 -8.04 15.01
C VAL A 56 11.36 -8.13 15.89
N ASN A 57 10.17 -7.83 15.35
CA ASN A 57 8.93 -7.68 16.13
C ASN A 57 7.82 -8.64 15.73
N HIS A 58 8.10 -9.70 14.96
CA HIS A 58 7.07 -10.62 14.47
C HIS A 58 6.30 -11.35 15.58
N ASP A 59 6.82 -11.35 16.82
CA ASP A 59 6.12 -11.88 18.00
C ASP A 59 5.11 -10.88 18.61
N ILE A 60 5.16 -9.60 18.21
CA ILE A 60 4.43 -8.47 18.82
C ILE A 60 3.43 -7.85 17.83
N ILE A 61 3.65 -8.03 16.53
CA ILE A 61 2.74 -7.58 15.47
C ILE A 61 1.90 -8.80 15.04
N PRO A 62 0.58 -8.82 15.29
CA PRO A 62 -0.29 -9.96 14.99
C PRO A 62 -0.46 -10.21 13.48
#